data_AF-A0A2W2CVE9-F1
#
_entry.id   AF-A0A2W2CVE9-F1
#
_cell.length_a   1.000
_cell.length_b   1.000
_cell.length_c   1.000
_cell.angle_alpha   90.00
_cell.angle_beta   90.00
_cell.angle_gamma   90.00
#
_symmetry.space_group_name_H-M   'P 1'
#
loop_
_entity.id
_entity.type
_entity.pdbx_description
1 polymer ?
#
loop_
_entity_poly.entity_id
_entity_poly.type
_entity_poly.pdbx_seq_one_letter_code
_entity_poly.pdbx_strand_id
1 'polypeptide(L)'
;MRRRTVVAVAAASAAALGVVYLTLPRMGSDLAAQVARADFFAAHGLAPVDLRWYGGVQQFGYSLVAQPVMALLGVRVTGAMAVLAAATALAALLVRTGVPRPLLGSLVGVVTIAGNLVSGRVTYGLGVAFGLGALLALTLPAGPGHRRLTRAGLAVAGALLASATSPVAGLFVGLAGVALLLTRRYADGVLLGVAAALPLGVTALLFGDGGWMNISRTDTVRAVVTGLLVAALSGYRPVRVGACLLYTS
;
A
#
# COMPACT_ATOMS: atom_id res chain seq x y z
N MET A 1 -2.73 28.46 2.77
CA MET A 1 -3.72 27.55 3.39
C MET A 1 -3.14 26.93 4.66
N ARG A 2 -3.93 26.80 5.73
CA ARG A 2 -3.47 26.14 6.98
C ARG A 2 -3.20 24.65 6.70
N ARG A 3 -2.11 24.12 7.25
CA ARG A 3 -1.70 22.69 7.12
C ARG A 3 -2.85 21.70 7.38
N ARG A 4 -3.73 22.02 8.35
CA ARG A 4 -4.91 21.22 8.69
C ARG A 4 -5.98 21.20 7.60
N THR A 5 -6.16 22.30 6.87
CA THR A 5 -7.15 22.40 5.79
C THR A 5 -6.83 21.47 4.64
N VAL A 6 -5.54 21.32 4.28
CA VAL A 6 -5.13 20.42 3.20
C VAL A 6 -5.46 18.96 3.52
N VAL A 7 -5.14 18.53 4.74
CA VAL A 7 -5.44 17.16 5.20
C VAL A 7 -6.95 16.94 5.28
N ALA A 8 -7.71 17.91 5.80
CA ALA A 8 -9.16 17.83 5.89
C ALA A 8 -9.82 17.73 4.51
N VAL A 9 -9.37 18.53 3.53
CA VAL A 9 -9.87 18.46 2.15
C VAL A 9 -9.56 17.11 1.51
N ALA A 10 -8.33 16.61 1.65
CA ALA A 10 -7.98 15.30 1.10
C ALA A 10 -8.78 14.16 1.74
N ALA A 11 -8.95 14.19 3.06
CA ALA A 11 -9.76 13.21 3.79
C ALA A 11 -11.24 13.29 3.40
N ALA A 12 -11.81 14.50 3.29
CA ALA A 12 -13.19 14.70 2.86
C ALA A 12 -13.42 14.19 1.43
N SER A 13 -12.51 14.50 0.50
CA SER A 13 -12.58 14.00 -0.88
C SER A 13 -12.48 12.49 -0.94
N ALA A 14 -11.56 11.88 -0.17
CA ALA A 14 -11.41 10.43 -0.09
C ALA A 14 -12.65 9.76 0.53
N ALA A 15 -13.22 10.35 1.58
CA ALA A 15 -14.47 9.88 2.19
C ALA A 15 -15.64 9.96 1.20
N ALA A 16 -15.79 11.08 0.49
CA ALA A 16 -16.82 11.24 -0.52
C ALA A 16 -16.69 10.18 -1.63
N LEU A 17 -15.49 9.96 -2.15
CA LEU A 17 -15.23 8.91 -3.14
C LEU A 17 -15.47 7.50 -2.59
N GLY A 18 -15.13 7.25 -1.32
CA GLY A 18 -15.43 6.00 -0.63
C GLY A 18 -16.94 5.75 -0.51
N VAL A 19 -17.71 6.76 -0.13
CA VAL A 19 -19.18 6.68 -0.06
C VAL A 19 -19.78 6.44 -1.44
N VAL A 20 -19.34 7.17 -2.46
CA VAL A 20 -19.78 6.97 -3.85
C VAL A 20 -19.44 5.55 -4.32
N TYR A 21 -18.25 5.05 -4.00
CA TYR A 21 -17.87 3.67 -4.32
C TYR A 21 -18.77 2.65 -3.63
N LEU A 22 -19.22 2.90 -2.40
CA LEU A 22 -20.13 2.00 -1.67
C LEU A 22 -21.56 2.02 -2.21
N THR A 23 -22.03 3.16 -2.72
CA THR A 23 -23.38 3.29 -3.30
C THR A 23 -23.48 2.79 -4.74
N LEU A 24 -22.37 2.79 -5.49
CA LEU A 24 -22.33 2.24 -6.84
C LEU A 24 -22.50 0.71 -6.87
N PRO A 25 -22.84 0.11 -8.04
CA PRO A 25 -22.81 -1.34 -8.23
C PRO A 25 -21.40 -1.92 -7.97
N ARG A 26 -21.33 -3.24 -7.76
CA ARG A 26 -20.05 -3.94 -7.61
C ARG A 26 -19.22 -3.76 -8.90
N MET A 27 -18.09 -3.07 -8.78
CA MET A 27 -17.22 -2.68 -9.90
C MET A 27 -15.79 -3.13 -9.60
N GLY A 28 -15.06 -3.52 -10.65
CA GLY A 28 -13.65 -3.92 -10.56
C GLY A 28 -13.43 -5.40 -10.78
N SER A 29 -12.53 -5.74 -11.72
CA SER A 29 -12.22 -7.12 -12.08
C SER A 29 -11.63 -7.92 -10.92
N ASP A 30 -10.88 -7.26 -10.02
CA ASP A 30 -10.24 -7.93 -8.89
C ASP A 30 -11.16 -8.05 -7.66
N LEU A 31 -12.29 -7.33 -7.65
CA LEU A 31 -13.22 -7.34 -6.51
C LEU A 31 -13.82 -8.73 -6.26
N ALA A 32 -14.14 -9.47 -7.33
CA ALA A 32 -14.66 -10.83 -7.25
C ALA A 32 -13.64 -11.79 -6.60
N ALA A 33 -12.35 -11.60 -6.90
CA ALA A 33 -11.27 -12.39 -6.31
C ALA A 33 -11.10 -12.08 -4.82
N GLN A 34 -11.27 -10.82 -4.40
CA GLN A 34 -11.25 -10.45 -2.98
C GLN A 34 -12.44 -11.03 -2.21
N VAL A 35 -13.65 -10.99 -2.80
CA VAL A 35 -14.87 -11.57 -2.21
C VAL A 35 -14.73 -13.09 -2.06
N ALA A 36 -14.31 -13.79 -3.12
CA ALA A 36 -14.15 -15.25 -3.07
C ALA A 36 -13.19 -15.70 -1.96
N ARG A 37 -12.10 -14.94 -1.75
CA ARG A 37 -11.12 -15.22 -0.69
C ARG A 37 -11.63 -14.88 0.72
N ALA A 38 -12.36 -13.78 0.86
CA ALA A 38 -12.99 -13.41 2.13
C ALA A 38 -14.07 -14.43 2.54
N ASP A 39 -14.90 -14.86 1.60
CA ASP A 39 -15.96 -15.86 1.83
C ASP A 39 -15.36 -17.23 2.18
N PHE A 40 -14.23 -17.60 1.57
CA PHE A 40 -13.53 -18.83 1.92
C PHE A 40 -13.06 -18.82 3.37
N PHE A 41 -12.44 -17.73 3.81
CA PHE A 41 -11.99 -17.56 5.18
C PHE A 41 -13.17 -17.57 6.16
N ALA A 42 -14.29 -16.94 5.80
CA ALA A 42 -15.49 -16.95 6.64
C ALA A 42 -16.06 -18.37 6.82
N ALA A 43 -15.98 -19.21 5.79
CA ALA A 43 -16.51 -20.57 5.82
C ALA A 43 -15.53 -21.62 6.38
N HIS A 44 -14.21 -21.46 6.16
CA HIS A 44 -13.20 -22.49 6.44
C HIS A 44 -12.05 -21.99 7.34
N GLY A 45 -12.09 -20.75 7.83
CA GLY A 45 -11.12 -20.18 8.75
C GLY A 45 -9.70 -20.15 8.19
N LEU A 46 -8.75 -20.73 8.94
CA LEU A 46 -7.32 -20.78 8.60
C LEU A 46 -6.96 -21.92 7.65
N ALA A 47 -7.93 -22.52 6.95
CA ALA A 47 -7.67 -23.56 5.97
C ALA A 47 -6.67 -23.04 4.92
N PRO A 48 -5.49 -23.68 4.77
CA PRO A 48 -4.40 -23.14 3.96
C PRO A 48 -4.65 -23.27 2.46
N VAL A 49 -5.45 -24.26 2.05
CA VAL A 49 -5.67 -24.63 0.65
C VAL A 49 -7.15 -24.55 0.31
N ASP A 50 -7.46 -23.80 -0.73
CA ASP A 50 -8.80 -23.71 -1.32
C ASP A 50 -8.90 -24.59 -2.57
N LEU A 51 -9.66 -25.68 -2.46
CA LEU A 51 -9.87 -26.67 -3.51
C LEU A 51 -10.99 -26.27 -4.50
N ARG A 52 -11.61 -25.09 -4.36
CA ARG A 52 -12.61 -24.58 -5.32
C ARG A 52 -11.99 -24.20 -6.66
N TRP A 53 -10.67 -24.15 -6.74
CA TRP A 53 -9.91 -23.93 -7.97
C TRP A 53 -9.09 -25.16 -8.36
N TYR A 54 -8.89 -25.33 -9.67
CA TYR A 54 -8.19 -26.48 -10.25
C TYR A 54 -6.79 -26.66 -9.65
N GLY A 55 -6.60 -27.73 -8.89
CA GLY A 55 -5.32 -28.08 -8.25
C GLY A 55 -5.11 -27.55 -6.83
N GLY A 56 -6.04 -26.76 -6.30
CA GLY A 56 -5.91 -26.12 -4.99
C GLY A 56 -5.06 -24.84 -5.03
N VAL A 57 -5.50 -23.80 -4.33
CA VAL A 57 -4.76 -22.53 -4.22
C VAL A 57 -4.41 -22.25 -2.77
N GLN A 58 -3.16 -21.87 -2.53
CA GLN A 58 -2.67 -21.51 -1.20
C GLN A 58 -3.17 -20.12 -0.81
N GLN A 59 -4.04 -20.01 0.18
CA GLN A 59 -4.65 -18.73 0.56
C GLN A 59 -3.64 -17.74 1.14
N PHE A 60 -2.67 -18.25 1.90
CA PHE A 60 -1.63 -17.46 2.56
C PHE A 60 -0.54 -16.94 1.61
N GLY A 61 -0.42 -17.52 0.40
CA GLY A 61 0.46 -16.99 -0.65
C GLY A 61 0.00 -15.64 -1.19
N TYR A 62 -1.31 -15.35 -1.10
CA TYR A 62 -1.91 -14.12 -1.60
C TYR A 62 -1.92 -12.97 -0.58
N SER A 63 -2.28 -13.26 0.67
CA SER A 63 -2.25 -12.29 1.78
C SER A 63 -2.44 -13.02 3.11
N LEU A 64 -1.66 -12.66 4.14
CA LEU A 64 -1.79 -13.25 5.47
C LEU A 64 -2.90 -12.57 6.31
N VAL A 65 -3.16 -11.29 6.05
CA VAL A 65 -3.96 -10.43 6.95
C VAL A 65 -5.20 -9.85 6.27
N ALA A 66 -5.20 -9.69 4.95
CA ALA A 66 -6.33 -9.01 4.30
C ALA A 66 -7.62 -9.85 4.31
N GLN A 67 -7.51 -11.18 4.19
CA GLN A 67 -8.65 -12.11 4.19
C GLN A 67 -9.49 -12.03 5.48
N PRO A 68 -8.93 -12.16 6.70
CA PRO A 68 -9.71 -12.04 7.94
C PRO A 68 -10.33 -10.65 8.11
N VAL A 69 -9.60 -9.59 7.76
CA VAL A 69 -10.11 -8.21 7.86
C VAL A 69 -11.29 -8.00 6.90
N MET A 70 -11.20 -8.51 5.67
CA MET A 70 -12.28 -8.44 4.69
C MET A 70 -13.46 -9.34 5.02
N ALA A 71 -13.25 -10.48 5.69
CA ALA A 71 -14.32 -11.34 6.17
C ALA A 71 -15.12 -10.68 7.31
N LEU A 72 -14.45 -9.94 8.20
CA LEU A 72 -15.09 -9.25 9.34
C LEU A 72 -15.81 -7.95 8.95
N LEU A 73 -15.14 -7.09 8.17
CA LEU A 73 -15.65 -5.75 7.84
C LEU A 73 -16.41 -5.70 6.52
N GLY A 74 -16.24 -6.71 5.67
CA GLY A 74 -16.68 -6.72 4.29
C GLY A 74 -15.67 -6.05 3.35
N VAL A 75 -15.45 -6.67 2.19
CA VAL A 75 -14.44 -6.26 1.20
C VAL A 75 -14.54 -4.78 0.80
N ARG A 76 -15.76 -4.30 0.51
CA ARG A 76 -15.97 -2.94 0.02
C ARG A 76 -15.73 -1.88 1.10
N VAL A 77 -16.12 -2.16 2.34
CA VAL A 77 -15.91 -1.27 3.49
C VAL A 77 -14.42 -1.18 3.82
N THR A 78 -13.73 -2.33 3.84
CA THR A 78 -12.27 -2.37 4.00
C THR A 78 -11.57 -1.54 2.93
N GLY A 79 -12.00 -1.64 1.68
CA GLY A 79 -11.48 -0.82 0.58
C GLY A 79 -11.70 0.68 0.79
N ALA A 80 -12.92 1.10 1.16
CA ALA A 80 -13.23 2.51 1.42
C ALA A 80 -12.41 3.08 2.59
N MET A 81 -12.27 2.33 3.67
CA MET A 81 -11.46 2.70 4.83
C MET A 81 -9.98 2.80 4.48
N ALA A 82 -9.47 1.88 3.66
CA ALA A 82 -8.09 1.90 3.19
C ALA A 82 -7.80 3.15 2.34
N VAL A 83 -8.70 3.52 1.43
CA VAL A 83 -8.57 4.76 0.63
C VAL A 83 -8.53 5.99 1.52
N LEU A 84 -9.46 6.08 2.49
CA LEU A 84 -9.51 7.20 3.43
C LEU A 84 -8.22 7.31 4.23
N ALA A 85 -7.75 6.21 4.82
CA ALA A 85 -6.53 6.17 5.61
C ALA A 85 -5.29 6.53 4.79
N ALA A 86 -5.12 5.92 3.61
CA ALA A 86 -3.99 6.18 2.72
C ALA A 86 -3.96 7.62 2.23
N ALA A 87 -5.09 8.16 1.75
CA ALA A 87 -5.17 9.54 1.27
C ALA A 87 -4.88 10.57 2.38
N THR A 88 -5.41 10.32 3.59
CA THR A 88 -5.17 11.18 4.75
C THR A 88 -3.71 11.16 5.17
N ALA A 89 -3.10 9.97 5.22
CA ALA A 89 -1.69 9.79 5.56
C ALA A 89 -0.77 10.45 4.53
N LEU A 90 -1.08 10.31 3.23
CA LEU A 90 -0.33 10.94 2.15
C LEU A 90 -0.42 12.47 2.24
N ALA A 91 -1.61 13.03 2.44
CA ALA A 91 -1.79 14.47 2.60
C ALA A 91 -1.01 15.00 3.81
N ALA A 92 -1.06 14.29 4.94
CA ALA A 92 -0.29 14.62 6.13
C ALA A 92 1.22 14.57 5.85
N LEU A 93 1.70 13.58 5.11
CA LEU A 93 3.11 13.45 4.73
C LEU A 93 3.57 14.64 3.88
N LEU A 94 2.83 14.98 2.81
CA LEU A 94 3.16 16.09 1.90
C LEU A 94 3.21 17.45 2.62
N VAL A 95 2.28 17.65 3.55
CA VAL A 95 2.21 18.87 4.35
C VAL A 95 3.39 18.98 5.32
N ARG A 96 3.86 17.85 5.86
CA ARG A 96 4.98 17.82 6.83
C ARG A 96 6.35 17.90 6.18
N THR A 97 6.51 17.32 4.99
CA THR A 97 7.75 17.40 4.22
C THR A 97 7.95 18.75 3.53
N GLY A 98 6.95 19.64 3.59
CA GLY A 98 7.07 21.02 3.11
C GLY A 98 7.04 21.13 1.58
N VAL A 99 6.36 20.22 0.88
CA VAL A 99 6.20 20.27 -0.58
C VAL A 99 5.50 21.58 -0.98
N PRO A 100 5.96 22.30 -2.01
CA PRO A 100 5.45 23.65 -2.32
C PRO A 100 4.00 23.71 -2.82
N ARG A 101 3.37 22.57 -3.14
CA ARG A 101 1.94 22.48 -3.50
C ARG A 101 1.28 21.23 -2.90
N PRO A 102 1.12 21.16 -1.57
CA PRO A 102 0.70 19.94 -0.90
C PRO A 102 -0.75 19.56 -1.23
N LEU A 103 -1.60 20.55 -1.53
CA LEU A 103 -3.01 20.32 -1.87
C LEU A 103 -3.20 19.65 -3.22
N LEU A 104 -2.51 20.14 -4.27
CA LEU A 104 -2.57 19.51 -5.59
C LEU A 104 -2.00 18.09 -5.53
N GLY A 105 -0.86 17.92 -4.85
CA GLY A 105 -0.27 16.60 -4.64
C GLY A 105 -1.21 15.65 -3.90
N SER A 106 -1.92 16.13 -2.87
CA SER A 106 -2.88 15.31 -2.13
C SER A 106 -4.12 14.96 -2.96
N LEU A 107 -4.63 15.89 -3.78
CA LEU A 107 -5.80 15.62 -4.62
C LEU A 107 -5.48 14.62 -5.73
N VAL A 108 -4.32 14.75 -6.39
CA VAL A 108 -3.84 13.74 -7.34
C VAL A 108 -3.67 12.40 -6.65
N GLY A 109 -3.09 12.39 -5.44
CA GLY A 109 -2.97 11.17 -4.62
C GLY A 109 -4.32 10.53 -4.30
N VAL A 110 -5.32 11.31 -3.91
CA VAL A 110 -6.69 10.84 -3.66
C VAL A 110 -7.27 10.16 -4.90
N VAL A 111 -7.14 10.78 -6.08
CA VAL A 111 -7.64 10.22 -7.33
C VAL A 111 -6.93 8.92 -7.69
N THR A 112 -5.60 8.87 -7.55
CA THR A 112 -4.80 7.66 -7.83
C THR A 112 -5.16 6.51 -6.89
N ILE A 113 -5.30 6.79 -5.59
CA ILE A 113 -5.66 5.79 -4.58
C ILE A 113 -7.11 5.31 -4.81
N ALA A 114 -8.03 6.21 -5.15
CA ALA A 114 -9.41 5.85 -5.49
C ALA A 114 -9.49 5.01 -6.78
N GLY A 115 -8.64 5.28 -7.78
CA GLY A 115 -8.54 4.45 -8.99
C GLY A 115 -8.17 2.99 -8.67
N ASN A 116 -7.28 2.78 -7.69
CA ASN A 116 -6.97 1.43 -7.22
C ASN A 116 -8.18 0.73 -6.57
N LEU A 117 -9.01 1.47 -5.83
CA LEU A 117 -10.26 0.95 -5.25
C LEU A 117 -11.27 0.56 -6.34
N VAL A 118 -11.41 1.36 -7.39
CA VAL A 118 -12.27 1.05 -8.55
C VAL A 118 -11.79 -0.22 -9.26
N SER A 119 -10.49 -0.48 -9.30
CA SER A 119 -9.93 -1.73 -9.84
C SER A 119 -10.24 -2.96 -8.97
N GLY A 120 -10.73 -2.79 -7.74
CA GLY A 120 -11.04 -3.87 -6.80
C GLY A 120 -9.84 -4.38 -5.98
N ARG A 121 -8.68 -3.73 -6.06
CA ARG A 121 -7.43 -4.14 -5.42
C ARG A 121 -7.36 -3.73 -3.94
N VAL A 122 -8.25 -4.30 -3.13
CA VAL A 122 -8.44 -3.93 -1.71
C VAL A 122 -7.24 -4.32 -0.84
N THR A 123 -6.63 -5.48 -1.08
CA THR A 123 -5.42 -5.95 -0.38
C THR A 123 -4.26 -4.97 -0.53
N TYR A 124 -3.98 -4.54 -1.76
CA TYR A 124 -2.94 -3.57 -2.06
C TYR A 124 -3.25 -2.20 -1.43
N GLY A 125 -4.50 -1.73 -1.55
CA GLY A 125 -4.91 -0.45 -0.95
C GLY A 125 -4.71 -0.42 0.57
N LEU A 126 -5.03 -1.52 1.25
CA LEU A 126 -4.82 -1.68 2.68
C LEU A 126 -3.33 -1.66 3.05
N GLY A 127 -2.49 -2.36 2.28
CA GLY A 127 -1.04 -2.34 2.46
C GLY A 127 -0.42 -0.96 2.24
N VAL A 128 -0.90 -0.21 1.24
CA VAL A 128 -0.49 1.18 1.00
C VAL A 128 -0.85 2.09 2.18
N ALA A 129 -2.03 1.91 2.80
CA ALA A 129 -2.42 2.66 3.99
C ALA A 129 -1.45 2.41 5.16
N PHE A 130 -1.07 1.15 5.41
CA PHE A 130 -0.09 0.81 6.43
C PHE A 130 1.31 1.34 6.11
N GLY A 131 1.76 1.25 4.85
CA GLY A 131 3.04 1.77 4.39
C GLY A 131 3.15 3.30 4.53
N LEU A 132 2.10 4.03 4.15
CA LEU A 132 2.05 5.48 4.33
C LEU A 132 1.96 5.87 5.81
N GLY A 133 1.26 5.08 6.63
CA GLY A 133 1.25 5.21 8.09
C GLY A 133 2.65 5.05 8.70
N ALA A 134 3.42 4.06 8.26
CA ALA A 134 4.80 3.85 8.69
C ALA A 134 5.70 5.05 8.36
N LEU A 135 5.61 5.57 7.13
CA LEU A 135 6.35 6.77 6.71
C LEU A 135 5.92 8.00 7.52
N LEU A 136 4.62 8.16 7.78
CA LEU A 136 4.11 9.27 8.59
C LEU A 136 4.62 9.18 10.03
N ALA A 137 4.70 7.99 10.62
CA ALA A 137 5.27 7.78 11.97
C ALA A 137 6.74 8.23 12.04
N LEU A 138 7.52 7.98 10.98
CA LEU A 138 8.90 8.46 10.86
C LEU A 138 9.04 9.97 10.64
N THR A 139 7.96 10.69 10.37
CA THR A 139 7.95 12.16 10.31
C THR A 139 7.43 12.85 11.58
N LEU A 140 6.99 12.09 12.60
CA LEU A 140 6.61 12.67 13.89
C LEU A 140 7.80 13.36 14.57
N PRO A 141 7.60 14.41 15.40
CA PRO A 141 8.72 15.08 16.06
C PRO A 141 9.37 14.08 17.03
N ALA A 142 10.70 13.98 17.01
CA ALA A 142 11.42 13.16 17.97
C ALA A 142 11.29 13.81 19.35
N GLY A 143 10.46 13.23 20.22
CA GLY A 143 10.55 13.47 21.66
C GLY A 143 11.64 12.60 22.31
N PRO A 144 11.89 12.75 23.62
CA PRO A 144 12.91 12.00 24.35
C PRO A 144 12.74 10.47 24.19
N GLY A 145 13.85 9.72 24.40
CA GLY A 145 14.12 8.36 23.90
C GLY A 145 12.97 7.35 23.80
N HIS A 146 12.03 7.33 24.74
CA HIS A 146 10.85 6.45 24.70
C HIS A 146 9.93 6.72 23.49
N ARG A 147 9.83 7.99 23.06
CA ARG A 147 9.12 8.39 21.83
C ARG A 147 9.84 8.01 20.54
N ARG A 148 11.15 7.72 20.60
CA ARG A 148 11.92 7.25 19.44
C ARG A 148 11.72 5.76 19.21
N LEU A 149 11.73 4.96 20.27
CA LEU A 149 11.46 3.52 20.21
C LEU A 149 10.03 3.21 19.75
N THR A 150 9.04 3.92 20.30
CA THR A 150 7.64 3.78 19.86
C THR A 150 7.44 4.14 18.39
N ARG A 151 8.12 5.18 17.88
CA ARG A 151 8.08 5.53 16.45
C ARG A 151 8.72 4.47 15.56
N ALA A 152 9.87 3.94 15.96
CA ALA A 152 10.53 2.86 15.24
C ALA A 152 9.66 1.59 15.24
N GLY A 153 9.05 1.26 16.39
CA GLY A 153 8.10 0.15 16.52
C GLY A 153 6.87 0.32 15.62
N LEU A 154 6.29 1.51 15.56
CA LEU A 154 5.15 1.80 14.66
C LEU A 154 5.54 1.73 13.18
N ALA A 155 6.74 2.20 12.82
CA ALA A 155 7.23 2.10 11.45
C ALA A 155 7.49 0.65 11.03
N VAL A 156 8.10 -0.15 11.90
CA VAL A 156 8.32 -1.59 11.68
C VAL A 156 6.99 -2.34 11.61
N ALA A 157 6.09 -2.11 12.57
CA ALA A 157 4.78 -2.74 12.56
C ALA A 157 3.98 -2.39 11.29
N GLY A 158 3.99 -1.12 10.86
CA GLY A 158 3.35 -0.70 9.63
C GLY A 158 3.98 -1.32 8.39
N ALA A 159 5.31 -1.47 8.33
CA ALA A 159 6.01 -2.14 7.23
C ALA A 159 5.72 -3.63 7.18
N LEU A 160 5.73 -4.31 8.34
CA LEU A 160 5.38 -5.72 8.46
C LEU A 160 3.92 -5.96 8.03
N LEU A 161 2.99 -5.13 8.50
CA LEU A 161 1.58 -5.21 8.13
C LEU A 161 1.36 -4.89 6.65
N ALA A 162 2.11 -3.96 6.07
CA ALA A 162 2.05 -3.67 4.64
C ALA A 162 2.48 -4.89 3.81
N SER A 163 3.61 -5.52 4.14
CA SER A 163 4.07 -6.74 3.45
C SER A 163 3.15 -7.93 3.69
N ALA A 164 2.60 -8.08 4.90
CA ALA A 164 1.69 -9.17 5.25
C ALA A 164 0.29 -9.02 4.62
N THR A 165 -0.12 -7.78 4.32
CA THR A 165 -1.38 -7.52 3.60
C THR A 165 -1.21 -7.63 2.09
N SER A 166 -0.06 -7.23 1.54
CA SER A 166 0.25 -7.39 0.11
C SER A 166 1.76 -7.41 -0.15
N PRO A 167 2.28 -8.41 -0.87
CA PRO A 167 3.69 -8.43 -1.28
C PRO A 167 4.13 -7.19 -2.06
N VAL A 168 3.27 -6.68 -2.93
CA VAL A 168 3.52 -5.48 -3.75
C VAL A 168 3.59 -4.22 -2.88
N ALA A 169 2.75 -4.14 -1.83
CA ALA A 169 2.85 -3.04 -0.88
C ALA A 169 4.15 -3.13 -0.06
N GLY A 170 4.60 -4.33 0.28
CA GLY A 170 5.91 -4.57 0.88
C GLY A 170 7.06 -4.05 0.02
N LEU A 171 7.06 -4.34 -1.27
CA LEU A 171 8.06 -3.80 -2.22
C LEU A 171 8.02 -2.27 -2.26
N PHE A 172 6.85 -1.65 -2.29
CA PHE A 172 6.71 -0.20 -2.26
C PHE A 172 7.32 0.41 -0.99
N VAL A 173 7.07 -0.20 0.17
CA VAL A 173 7.65 0.22 1.46
C VAL A 173 9.16 -0.01 1.48
N GLY A 174 9.64 -1.11 0.90
CA GLY A 174 11.07 -1.41 0.74
C GLY A 174 11.79 -0.36 -0.12
N LEU A 175 11.21 0.02 -1.26
CA LEU A 175 11.71 1.10 -2.12
C LEU A 175 11.74 2.45 -1.39
N ALA A 176 10.72 2.74 -0.57
CA ALA A 176 10.74 3.91 0.29
C ALA A 176 11.88 3.85 1.33
N GLY A 177 12.19 2.67 1.87
CA GLY A 177 13.36 2.41 2.71
C GLY A 177 14.68 2.67 1.98
N VAL A 178 14.81 2.23 0.72
CA VAL A 178 15.99 2.52 -0.12
C VAL A 178 16.13 4.02 -0.39
N ALA A 179 15.03 4.72 -0.66
CA ALA A 179 15.06 6.17 -0.83
C ALA A 179 15.53 6.89 0.46
N LEU A 180 15.17 6.37 1.65
CA LEU A 180 15.67 6.88 2.94
C LEU A 180 17.18 6.61 3.12
N LEU A 181 17.68 5.45 2.67
CA LEU A 181 19.11 5.14 2.65
C LEU A 181 19.88 6.14 1.79
N LEU A 182 19.38 6.42 0.58
CA LEU A 182 20.01 7.36 -0.36
C LEU A 182 19.97 8.81 0.12
N THR A 183 19.02 9.18 0.97
CA THR A 183 18.94 10.51 1.61
C THR A 183 19.73 10.59 2.92
N ARG A 184 20.63 9.64 3.17
CA ARG A 184 21.52 9.54 4.36
C ARG A 184 20.79 9.28 5.68
N ARG A 185 19.54 8.81 5.66
CA ARG A 185 18.81 8.34 6.85
C ARG A 185 18.96 6.83 7.01
N TYR A 186 20.21 6.37 7.19
CA TYR A 186 20.56 4.96 7.13
C TYR A 186 19.80 4.09 8.14
N ALA A 187 19.69 4.51 9.39
CA ALA A 187 18.99 3.75 10.43
C ALA A 187 17.52 3.51 10.08
N ASP A 188 16.81 4.56 9.63
CA ASP A 188 15.38 4.46 9.29
C ASP A 188 15.15 3.65 8.01
N GLY A 189 16.05 3.77 7.03
CA GLY A 189 15.97 3.05 5.76
C GLY A 189 16.25 1.55 5.89
N VAL A 190 17.24 1.15 6.69
CA VAL A 190 17.49 -0.27 7.01
C VAL A 190 16.30 -0.85 7.79
N LEU A 191 15.78 -0.11 8.77
CA LEU A 191 14.66 -0.57 9.60
C LEU A 191 13.42 -0.86 8.75
N LEU A 192 13.07 0.04 7.83
CA LEU A 192 11.95 -0.12 6.89
C LEU A 192 12.21 -1.22 5.86
N GLY A 193 13.40 -1.25 5.28
CA GLY A 193 13.76 -2.23 4.25
C GLY A 193 13.75 -3.66 4.79
N VAL A 194 14.38 -3.89 5.94
CA VAL A 194 14.42 -5.21 6.60
C VAL A 194 13.02 -5.62 7.04
N ALA A 195 12.26 -4.72 7.67
CA ALA A 195 10.89 -5.01 8.11
C ALA A 195 9.95 -5.32 6.92
N ALA A 196 10.14 -4.69 5.77
CA ALA A 196 9.36 -4.99 4.58
C ALA A 196 9.79 -6.32 3.92
N ALA A 197 11.09 -6.64 3.92
CA ALA A 197 11.65 -7.84 3.29
C ALA A 197 11.37 -9.13 4.08
N LEU A 198 11.24 -9.05 5.41
CA LEU A 198 11.11 -10.23 6.27
C LEU A 198 9.80 -11.02 5.99
N PRO A 199 8.60 -10.41 5.96
CA PRO A 199 7.37 -11.14 5.64
C PRO A 199 7.38 -11.64 4.20
N LEU A 200 7.94 -10.85 3.25
CA LEU A 200 8.07 -11.25 1.85
C LEU A 200 8.88 -12.53 1.70
N GLY A 201 10.05 -12.58 2.33
CA GLY A 201 10.92 -13.77 2.31
C GLY A 201 10.24 -14.96 2.97
N VAL A 202 9.62 -14.77 4.14
CA VAL A 202 8.91 -15.85 4.84
C VAL A 202 7.74 -16.39 4.02
N THR A 203 6.92 -15.53 3.40
CA THR A 203 5.83 -15.97 2.52
C THR A 203 6.32 -16.65 1.26
N ALA A 204 7.41 -16.18 0.65
CA ALA A 204 8.00 -16.80 -0.53
C ALA A 204 8.60 -18.18 -0.22
N LEU A 205 9.23 -18.34 0.96
CA LEU A 205 9.82 -19.60 1.40
C LEU A 205 8.79 -20.64 1.86
N LEU A 206 7.74 -20.21 2.59
CA LEU A 206 6.77 -21.12 3.20
C LEU A 206 5.54 -21.38 2.33
N PHE A 207 5.12 -20.39 1.54
CA PHE A 207 3.84 -20.39 0.81
C PHE A 207 4.01 -20.03 -0.67
N GLY A 208 5.23 -20.16 -1.22
CA GLY A 208 5.54 -19.79 -2.60
C GLY A 208 4.59 -20.45 -3.59
N ASP A 209 3.67 -19.66 -4.14
CA ASP A 209 2.81 -20.08 -5.24
C ASP A 209 3.71 -20.27 -6.47
N GLY A 210 4.00 -21.52 -6.82
CA GLY A 210 4.77 -21.89 -8.03
C GLY A 210 4.05 -21.61 -9.36
N GLY A 211 3.03 -20.75 -9.34
CA GLY A 211 2.25 -20.37 -10.50
C GLY A 211 2.99 -19.32 -11.34
N TRP A 212 3.22 -19.65 -12.61
CA TRP A 212 3.68 -18.66 -13.59
C TRP A 212 2.55 -17.67 -13.89
N MET A 213 2.65 -16.44 -13.37
CA MET A 213 1.74 -15.37 -13.76
C MET A 213 2.14 -14.87 -15.15
N ASN A 214 1.33 -15.19 -16.16
CA ASN A 214 1.55 -14.73 -17.54
C ASN A 214 1.24 -13.22 -17.64
N ILE A 215 2.17 -12.40 -17.18
CA ILE A 215 2.12 -10.95 -17.38
C ILE A 215 2.33 -10.72 -18.87
N SER A 216 1.28 -10.23 -19.55
CA SER A 216 1.40 -9.83 -20.95
C SER A 216 2.52 -8.80 -21.09
N ARG A 217 3.43 -9.00 -22.05
CA ARG A 217 4.54 -8.05 -22.33
C ARG A 217 4.04 -6.61 -22.47
N THR A 218 2.80 -6.41 -22.91
CA THR A 218 2.16 -5.11 -23.07
C THR A 218 1.91 -4.40 -21.74
N ASP A 219 1.57 -5.13 -20.67
CA ASP A 219 1.37 -4.54 -19.33
C ASP A 219 2.71 -4.17 -18.68
N THR A 220 3.74 -4.99 -18.90
CA THR A 220 5.13 -4.65 -18.51
C THR A 220 5.59 -3.39 -19.23
N VAL A 221 5.41 -3.31 -20.55
CA VAL A 221 5.79 -2.13 -21.33
C VAL A 221 5.00 -0.90 -20.90
N ARG A 222 3.70 -1.02 -20.62
CA ARG A 222 2.89 0.10 -20.12
C ARG A 222 3.34 0.57 -18.74
N ALA A 223 3.61 -0.34 -17.81
CA ALA A 223 4.18 0.01 -16.51
C ALA A 223 5.55 0.70 -16.67
N VAL A 224 6.36 0.23 -17.62
CA VAL A 224 7.68 0.78 -17.92
C VAL A 224 7.59 2.17 -18.52
N VAL A 225 6.77 2.37 -19.54
CA VAL A 225 6.60 3.69 -20.17
C VAL A 225 5.97 4.68 -19.19
N THR A 226 5.01 4.25 -18.37
CA THR A 226 4.32 5.15 -17.43
C THR A 226 5.25 5.62 -16.33
N GLY A 227 6.04 4.74 -15.71
CA GLY A 227 6.98 5.19 -14.68
C GLY A 227 8.21 5.93 -15.25
N LEU A 228 8.63 5.67 -16.50
CA LEU A 228 9.65 6.48 -17.19
C LEU A 228 9.12 7.88 -17.51
N LEU A 229 7.85 8.00 -17.92
CA LEU A 229 7.19 9.29 -18.11
C LEU A 229 7.06 10.05 -16.78
N VAL A 230 6.69 9.38 -15.69
CA VAL A 230 6.65 9.99 -14.35
C VAL A 230 8.06 10.41 -13.90
N ALA A 231 9.09 9.61 -14.18
CA ALA A 231 10.48 9.96 -13.91
C ALA A 231 10.94 11.19 -14.71
N ALA A 232 10.56 11.27 -15.98
CA ALA A 232 10.92 12.37 -16.88
C ALA A 232 10.17 13.67 -16.56
N LEU A 233 8.90 13.56 -16.16
CA LEU A 233 8.02 14.70 -15.88
C LEU A 233 8.15 15.25 -14.45
N SER A 234 8.78 14.51 -13.53
CA SER A 234 8.96 14.95 -12.15
C SER A 234 10.31 15.68 -11.94
N GLY A 235 10.26 17.01 -11.81
CA GLY A 235 11.44 17.84 -11.50
C GLY A 235 12.01 17.66 -10.07
N TYR A 236 11.43 16.79 -9.25
CA TYR A 236 11.83 16.55 -7.86
C TYR A 236 12.78 15.34 -7.77
N ARG A 237 14.03 15.59 -7.35
CA ARG A 237 15.09 14.55 -7.19
C ARG A 237 14.64 13.28 -6.45
N PRO A 238 13.83 13.33 -5.37
CA PRO A 238 13.36 12.12 -4.69
C PRO A 238 12.40 11.26 -5.52
N VAL A 239 11.55 11.89 -6.35
CA VAL A 239 10.59 11.18 -7.22
C VAL A 239 11.30 10.56 -8.41
N ARG A 240 12.28 11.26 -8.98
CA ARG A 240 13.19 10.72 -10.01
C ARG A 240 13.98 9.51 -9.52
N VAL A 241 14.55 9.58 -8.32
CA VAL A 241 15.31 8.46 -7.74
C VAL A 241 14.40 7.27 -7.44
N GLY A 242 13.20 7.52 -6.89
CA GLY A 242 12.21 6.47 -6.68
C GLY A 242 11.73 5.81 -7.97
N ALA A 243 11.56 6.60 -9.04
CA ALA A 243 11.20 6.08 -10.34
C ALA A 243 12.37 5.28 -10.97
N CYS A 244 13.62 5.77 -10.91
CA CYS A 244 14.78 5.03 -11.39
C CYS A 244 15.02 3.72 -10.64
N LEU A 245 14.76 3.66 -9.33
CA LEU A 245 14.86 2.43 -8.54
C LEU A 245 13.85 1.37 -8.94
N LEU A 246 12.70 1.77 -9.50
CA LEU A 246 11.71 0.85 -10.05
C LEU A 246 12.19 0.18 -11.36
N TYR A 247 13.27 0.68 -11.98
CA TYR A 247 13.75 0.27 -13.31
C TYR A 247 15.05 -0.54 -13.31
N THR A 248 15.72 -0.69 -12.16
CA THR A 248 16.95 -1.46 -12.03
C THR A 248 16.73 -2.88 -11.47
N SER A 249 15.54 -3.46 -11.66
CA SER A 249 15.20 -4.84 -11.25
C SER A 249 14.56 -5.60 -12.40
#